data_AF-A0A554WSU1-F1
#
_entry.id   AF-A0A554WSU1-F1
#
_cell.length_a   1.000
_cell.length_b   1.000
_cell.length_c   1.000
_cell.angle_alpha   90.00
_cell.angle_beta   90.00
_cell.angle_gamma   90.00
#
_symmetry.space_group_name_H-M   'P 1'
#
loop_
_entity.id
_entity.type
_entity.pdbx_description
1 polymer ?
#
loop_
_entity_poly.entity_id
_entity_poly.type
_entity_poly.pdbx_seq_one_letter_code
_entity_poly.pdbx_strand_id
1 'polypeptide(L)'
;MNTRPFRVLGIQQIAVGGPDKARLRRLWVELLGLQVTGTFVSARENVDEDICAVGHGPLRVEVDLMQPLDPDQKPAVHATPLNHVGLWVDDLPKAVEWLTAQGVRFAPGGIRQGAAGYDICFIHPKGNDAFPQGGEGVLIELVQAPPEVVRAFEALAAQPT
;
A
#
# COMPACT_ATOMS: atom_id res chain seq x y z
N MET A 1 6.58 13.08 25.79
CA MET A 1 6.08 12.22 24.70
C MET A 1 6.48 12.87 23.40
N ASN A 2 7.30 12.22 22.57
CA ASN A 2 7.79 12.83 21.34
C ASN A 2 6.62 12.90 20.35
N THR A 3 6.17 14.10 20.01
CA THR A 3 5.07 14.31 19.06
C THR A 3 5.47 13.77 17.69
N ARG A 4 4.66 12.86 17.12
CA ARG A 4 4.85 12.29 15.79
C ARG A 4 4.79 13.42 14.74
N PRO A 5 5.80 13.60 13.86
CA PRO A 5 5.90 14.74 12.94
C PRO A 5 5.15 14.53 11.61
N PHE A 6 4.29 13.52 11.52
CA PHE A 6 3.50 13.16 10.36
C PHE A 6 2.15 12.59 10.80
N ARG A 7 1.21 12.52 9.87
CA ARG A 7 -0.12 11.94 10.04
C ARG A 7 -0.30 10.77 9.08
N VAL A 8 -0.90 9.70 9.60
CA VAL A 8 -1.51 8.66 8.78
C VAL A 8 -2.95 9.10 8.57
N LEU A 9 -3.35 9.26 7.31
CA LEU A 9 -4.61 9.91 6.95
C LEU A 9 -5.75 8.89 6.76
N GLY A 10 -5.45 7.78 6.09
CA GLY A 10 -6.42 6.75 5.75
C GLY A 10 -5.80 5.65 4.91
N ILE A 11 -6.64 4.75 4.40
CA ILE A 11 -6.21 3.67 3.50
C ILE A 11 -6.05 4.25 2.09
N GLN A 12 -4.93 3.91 1.46
CA GLN A 12 -4.71 4.09 0.02
C GLN A 12 -5.20 2.83 -0.67
N GLN A 13 -4.52 1.69 -0.47
CA GLN A 13 -4.84 0.42 -1.14
C GLN A 13 -4.98 -0.76 -0.17
N ILE A 14 -5.66 -1.79 -0.67
CA ILE A 14 -5.55 -3.17 -0.18
C ILE A 14 -5.11 -4.06 -1.35
N ALA A 15 -3.96 -4.71 -1.21
CA ALA A 15 -3.46 -5.58 -2.25
C ALA A 15 -3.82 -7.05 -1.98
N VAL A 16 -4.41 -7.69 -2.98
CA VAL A 16 -4.89 -9.07 -2.93
C VAL A 16 -4.09 -9.93 -3.90
N GLY A 17 -3.36 -10.90 -3.36
CA GLY A 17 -2.54 -11.83 -4.14
C GLY A 17 -3.27 -13.14 -4.45
N GLY A 18 -3.10 -13.64 -5.67
CA GLY A 18 -3.55 -14.98 -6.05
C GLY A 18 -2.70 -15.58 -7.17
N PRO A 19 -2.73 -16.91 -7.36
CA PRO A 19 -2.00 -17.56 -8.45
C PRO A 19 -2.59 -17.26 -9.83
N ASP A 20 -3.84 -16.81 -9.88
CA ASP A 20 -4.58 -16.50 -11.12
C ASP A 20 -5.47 -15.27 -10.88
N LYS A 21 -5.14 -14.16 -11.53
CA LYS A 21 -5.88 -12.90 -11.42
C LYS A 21 -7.28 -13.00 -12.01
N ALA A 22 -7.55 -13.92 -12.95
CA ALA A 22 -8.89 -14.08 -13.52
C ALA A 22 -9.93 -14.49 -12.45
N ARG A 23 -9.54 -15.34 -11.50
CA ARG A 23 -10.40 -15.70 -10.36
C ARG A 23 -10.66 -14.53 -9.42
N LEU A 24 -9.67 -13.67 -9.22
CA LEU A 24 -9.83 -12.43 -8.46
C LEU A 24 -10.80 -11.49 -9.19
N ARG A 25 -10.60 -11.24 -10.48
CA ARG A 25 -11.48 -10.42 -11.32
C ARG A 25 -12.94 -10.90 -11.28
N ARG A 26 -13.16 -12.22 -11.35
CA ARG A 26 -14.51 -12.80 -11.27
C ARG A 26 -15.24 -12.35 -10.01
N LEU A 27 -14.59 -12.32 -8.85
CA LEU A 27 -15.21 -11.84 -7.63
C LEU A 27 -15.26 -10.30 -7.58
N TRP A 28 -14.09 -9.67 -7.61
CA TRP A 28 -13.94 -8.26 -7.28
C TRP A 28 -14.51 -7.33 -8.35
N VAL A 29 -14.31 -7.64 -9.63
CA VAL A 29 -14.78 -6.81 -10.74
C VAL A 29 -16.19 -7.22 -11.13
N GLU A 30 -16.44 -8.50 -11.41
CA GLU A 30 -17.71 -8.91 -12.01
C GLU A 30 -18.86 -9.03 -11.00
N LEU A 31 -18.61 -9.57 -9.80
CA LEU A 31 -19.66 -9.79 -8.81
C LEU A 31 -19.80 -8.61 -7.84
N LEU A 32 -18.69 -8.02 -7.39
CA LEU A 32 -18.69 -6.88 -6.48
C LEU A 32 -18.73 -5.52 -7.19
N GLY A 33 -18.46 -5.49 -8.50
CA GLY A 33 -18.63 -4.28 -9.32
C GLY A 33 -17.51 -3.25 -9.21
N LEU A 34 -16.31 -3.62 -8.73
CA LEU A 34 -15.20 -2.69 -8.68
C LEU A 34 -14.75 -2.29 -10.09
N GLN A 35 -14.45 -1.01 -10.27
CA GLN A 35 -13.96 -0.50 -11.55
C GLN A 35 -12.45 -0.73 -11.67
N VAL A 36 -12.02 -1.37 -12.75
CA VAL A 36 -10.59 -1.41 -13.13
C VAL A 36 -10.20 -0.02 -13.65
N THR A 37 -9.27 0.63 -12.96
CA THR A 37 -8.79 1.98 -13.28
C THR A 37 -7.42 1.98 -13.94
N GLY A 38 -6.68 0.88 -13.84
CA GLY A 38 -5.37 0.72 -14.45
C GLY A 38 -4.86 -0.71 -14.38
N THR A 39 -3.72 -0.93 -15.01
CA THR A 39 -2.99 -2.20 -14.98
C THR A 39 -1.50 -1.89 -14.88
N PHE A 40 -0.76 -2.71 -14.14
CA PHE A 40 0.68 -2.57 -14.00
C PHE A 40 1.36 -3.93 -14.12
N VAL A 41 2.49 -3.99 -14.83
CA VAL A 41 3.26 -5.21 -15.03
C VAL A 41 4.73 -4.91 -14.78
N SER A 42 5.35 -5.70 -13.91
CA SER A 42 6.76 -5.54 -13.55
C SER A 42 7.45 -6.89 -13.42
N ALA A 43 8.40 -7.16 -14.33
CA ALA A 43 9.29 -8.31 -14.24
C ALA A 43 10.16 -8.25 -12.97
N ARG A 44 10.57 -7.05 -12.55
CA ARG A 44 11.39 -6.83 -11.35
C ARG A 44 10.64 -7.21 -10.07
N GLU A 45 9.37 -6.85 -10.00
CA GLU A 45 8.53 -7.12 -8.82
C GLU A 45 7.75 -8.45 -8.96
N ASN A 46 7.99 -9.21 -10.04
CA ASN A 46 7.30 -10.45 -10.38
C ASN A 46 5.77 -10.33 -10.24
N VAL A 47 5.19 -9.32 -10.88
CA VAL A 47 3.76 -9.01 -10.72
C VAL A 47 3.12 -8.57 -12.04
N ASP A 48 1.90 -9.04 -12.24
CA ASP A 48 0.90 -8.51 -13.17
C ASP A 48 -0.36 -8.19 -12.34
N GLU A 49 -0.72 -6.92 -12.26
CA GLU A 49 -1.78 -6.43 -11.39
C GLU A 49 -2.84 -5.60 -12.13
N ASP A 50 -4.09 -5.77 -11.69
CA ASP A 50 -5.19 -4.87 -12.03
C ASP A 50 -5.43 -3.94 -10.84
N ILE A 51 -5.35 -2.64 -11.08
CA ILE A 51 -5.67 -1.62 -10.07
C ILE A 51 -7.17 -1.37 -10.17
N CYS A 52 -7.91 -1.81 -9.17
CA CYS A 52 -9.33 -1.54 -9.04
C CYS A 52 -9.57 -0.40 -8.05
N ALA A 53 -10.72 0.27 -8.10
CA ALA A 53 -11.05 1.33 -7.15
C ALA A 53 -12.47 1.20 -6.57
N VAL A 54 -12.60 1.60 -5.30
CA VAL A 54 -13.87 1.84 -4.60
C VAL A 54 -13.90 3.26 -4.05
N GLY A 55 -15.11 3.83 -3.92
CA GLY A 55 -15.26 5.22 -3.51
C GLY A 55 -14.97 6.21 -4.64
N HIS A 56 -14.82 7.49 -4.30
CA HIS A 56 -14.76 8.58 -5.28
C HIS A 56 -13.81 9.69 -4.85
N GLY A 57 -13.29 10.41 -5.85
CA GLY A 57 -12.47 11.59 -5.63
C GLY A 57 -11.19 11.29 -4.83
N PRO A 58 -10.72 12.25 -4.01
CA PRO A 58 -9.50 12.08 -3.21
C PRO A 58 -9.58 11.02 -2.11
N LEU A 59 -10.76 10.46 -1.85
CA LEU A 59 -10.97 9.45 -0.81
C LEU A 59 -11.23 8.06 -1.41
N ARG A 60 -10.99 7.89 -2.72
CA ARG A 60 -11.03 6.56 -3.34
C ARG A 60 -9.97 5.66 -2.71
N VAL A 61 -10.30 4.38 -2.58
CA VAL A 61 -9.39 3.33 -2.09
C VAL A 61 -9.15 2.35 -3.24
N GLU A 62 -7.89 2.01 -3.47
CA GLU A 62 -7.49 1.05 -4.47
C GLU A 62 -7.58 -0.39 -3.93
N VAL A 63 -7.89 -1.33 -4.81
CA VAL A 63 -7.86 -2.77 -4.54
C VAL A 63 -7.03 -3.41 -5.64
N ASP A 64 -5.79 -3.74 -5.33
CA ASP A 64 -4.83 -4.23 -6.31
C ASP A 64 -4.91 -5.74 -6.40
N LEU A 65 -5.37 -6.26 -7.54
CA LEU A 65 -5.51 -7.69 -7.78
C LEU A 65 -4.23 -8.18 -8.46
N MET A 66 -3.39 -8.91 -7.72
CA MET A 66 -2.05 -9.30 -8.17
C MET A 66 -1.97 -10.78 -8.49
N GLN A 67 -1.27 -11.11 -9.57
CA GLN A 67 -0.72 -12.44 -9.84
C GLN A 67 0.78 -12.36 -10.13
N PRO A 68 1.56 -13.43 -9.89
CA PRO A 68 2.94 -13.48 -10.31
C PRO A 68 3.05 -13.62 -11.83
N LEU A 69 4.15 -13.12 -12.40
CA LEU A 69 4.53 -13.44 -13.77
C LEU A 69 5.10 -14.87 -13.86
N ASP A 70 5.85 -15.25 -12.83
CA ASP A 70 6.36 -16.60 -12.62
C ASP A 70 6.12 -17.03 -11.16
N PRO A 71 5.29 -18.06 -10.91
CA PRO A 71 4.95 -18.48 -9.53
C PRO A 71 6.15 -19.02 -8.74
N ASP A 72 7.24 -19.43 -9.39
CA ASP A 72 8.42 -19.96 -8.74
C ASP A 72 9.46 -18.87 -8.40
N GLN A 73 9.24 -17.63 -8.84
CA GLN A 73 10.13 -16.49 -8.60
C GLN A 73 9.68 -15.62 -7.42
N LYS A 74 10.64 -14.83 -6.90
CA LYS A 74 10.39 -13.80 -5.89
C LYS A 74 10.41 -12.41 -6.55
N PRO A 75 9.59 -11.45 -6.09
CA PRO A 75 8.59 -11.54 -5.01
C PRO A 75 7.44 -12.53 -5.27
N ALA A 76 7.00 -13.25 -4.23
CA ALA A 76 5.92 -14.22 -4.33
C ALA A 76 4.57 -13.55 -3.97
N VAL A 77 4.10 -12.64 -4.82
CA VAL A 77 2.92 -11.79 -4.55
C VAL A 77 1.64 -12.59 -4.25
N HIS A 78 1.55 -13.82 -4.72
CA HIS A 78 0.43 -14.74 -4.50
C HIS A 78 0.46 -15.51 -3.18
N ALA A 79 1.61 -15.55 -2.47
CA ALA A 79 1.77 -16.42 -1.31
C ALA A 79 0.92 -15.99 -0.10
N THR A 80 0.73 -14.68 0.07
CA THR A 80 -0.15 -14.11 1.10
C THR A 80 -1.39 -13.50 0.43
N PRO A 81 -2.60 -14.04 0.66
CA PRO A 81 -3.81 -13.56 -0.01
C PRO A 81 -4.13 -12.08 0.24
N LEU A 82 -4.07 -11.61 1.48
CA LEU A 82 -4.04 -10.18 1.79
C LEU A 82 -2.57 -9.77 1.84
N ASN A 83 -2.03 -9.36 0.70
CA ASN A 83 -0.59 -9.22 0.51
C ASN A 83 -0.02 -8.06 1.33
N HIS A 84 -0.62 -6.87 1.19
CA HIS A 84 -0.28 -5.69 1.98
C HIS A 84 -1.45 -4.72 2.09
N VAL A 85 -1.32 -3.79 3.04
CA VAL A 85 -2.19 -2.61 3.17
C VAL A 85 -1.36 -1.36 2.92
N GLY A 86 -1.89 -0.43 2.13
CA GLY A 86 -1.29 0.86 1.91
C GLY A 86 -1.97 1.97 2.70
N LEU A 87 -1.16 2.84 3.28
CA LEU A 87 -1.60 3.93 4.13
C LEU A 87 -1.15 5.26 3.55
N TRP A 88 -2.09 6.17 3.39
CA TRP A 88 -1.79 7.56 3.07
C TRP A 88 -1.05 8.25 4.22
N VAL A 89 0.07 8.87 3.91
CA VAL A 89 0.93 9.64 4.82
C VAL A 89 1.11 11.05 4.26
N ASP A 90 0.93 12.08 5.10
CA ASP A 90 1.02 13.48 4.66
C ASP A 90 2.45 13.94 4.35
N ASP A 91 3.45 13.42 5.07
CA ASP A 91 4.87 13.68 4.84
C ASP A 91 5.68 12.38 5.00
N LEU A 92 5.83 11.66 3.88
CA LEU A 92 6.49 10.35 3.83
C LEU A 92 7.98 10.44 4.23
N PRO A 93 8.79 11.39 3.73
CA PRO A 93 10.18 11.53 4.18
C PRO A 93 10.32 11.71 5.69
N LYS A 94 9.52 12.59 6.31
CA LYS A 94 9.55 12.76 7.78
C LYS A 94 9.05 11.51 8.51
N ALA A 95 8.07 10.82 7.95
CA ALA A 95 7.59 9.56 8.52
C ALA A 95 8.69 8.51 8.54
N VAL A 96 9.40 8.31 7.43
CA VAL A 96 10.51 7.37 7.32
C VAL A 96 11.62 7.73 8.30
N GLU A 97 12.05 8.99 8.36
CA GLU A 97 13.08 9.45 9.29
C GLU A 97 12.70 9.15 10.74
N TRP A 98 11.51 9.56 11.16
CA TRP A 98 11.05 9.41 12.54
C TRP A 98 10.84 7.93 12.91
N LEU A 99 10.21 7.14 12.05
CA LEU A 99 9.95 5.71 12.28
C LEU A 99 11.26 4.92 12.33
N THR A 100 12.23 5.25 11.48
CA THR A 100 13.57 4.65 11.54
C THR A 100 14.23 4.93 12.89
N ALA A 101 14.13 6.16 13.39
CA ALA A 101 14.62 6.52 14.72
C ALA A 101 13.85 5.83 15.87
N GLN A 102 12.63 5.35 15.63
CA GLN A 102 11.88 4.49 16.56
C GLN A 102 12.19 2.99 16.41
N GLY A 103 13.16 2.61 15.58
CA GLY A 103 13.56 1.21 15.38
C GLY A 103 12.65 0.43 14.43
N VAL A 104 11.90 1.10 13.55
CA VAL A 104 11.10 0.44 12.50
C VAL A 104 12.01 -0.07 11.38
N ARG A 105 11.82 -1.32 11.01
CA ARG A 105 12.49 -1.95 9.88
C ARG A 105 11.71 -1.68 8.60
N PHE A 106 12.31 -0.93 7.69
CA PHE A 106 11.81 -0.81 6.33
C PHE A 106 12.28 -1.98 5.45
N ALA A 107 11.46 -2.36 4.47
CA ALA A 107 11.86 -3.27 3.42
C ALA A 107 12.88 -2.59 2.49
N PRO A 108 13.69 -3.37 1.74
CA PRO A 108 14.64 -2.81 0.78
C PRO A 108 13.96 -1.93 -0.28
N GLY A 109 14.73 -0.97 -0.81
CA GLY A 109 14.32 -0.13 -1.95
C GLY A 109 14.03 1.33 -1.62
N GLY A 110 13.93 1.69 -0.34
CA GLY A 110 13.69 3.09 0.09
C GLY A 110 12.40 3.68 -0.47
N ILE A 111 12.33 5.02 -0.47
CA ILE A 111 11.25 5.76 -1.13
C ILE A 111 11.45 5.69 -2.65
N ARG A 112 10.40 5.27 -3.37
CA ARG A 112 10.39 5.13 -4.84
C ARG A 112 8.96 5.26 -5.37
N GLN A 113 8.80 5.42 -6.69
CA GLN A 113 7.46 5.43 -7.28
C GLN A 113 6.84 4.02 -7.32
N GLY A 114 5.59 3.93 -6.85
CA GLY A 114 4.72 2.75 -6.92
C GLY A 114 3.91 2.67 -8.21
N ALA A 115 3.05 1.67 -8.33
CA ALA A 115 2.25 1.40 -9.54
C ALA A 115 1.28 2.53 -9.90
N ALA A 116 0.66 3.17 -8.89
CA ALA A 116 -0.21 4.33 -9.05
C ALA A 116 0.57 5.67 -9.23
N GLY A 117 1.91 5.63 -9.30
CA GLY A 117 2.77 6.80 -9.55
C GLY A 117 3.12 7.66 -8.33
N TYR A 118 2.63 7.29 -7.14
CA TYR A 118 2.98 7.95 -5.87
C TYR A 118 4.32 7.48 -5.33
N ASP A 119 4.95 8.30 -4.49
CA ASP A 119 6.12 7.89 -3.71
C ASP A 119 5.70 6.95 -2.58
N ILE A 120 6.37 5.81 -2.49
CA ILE A 120 6.03 4.70 -1.59
C ILE A 120 7.27 4.16 -0.89
N CYS A 121 7.09 3.60 0.31
CA CYS A 121 8.05 2.68 0.92
C CYS A 121 7.29 1.62 1.73
N PHE A 122 7.97 0.55 2.13
CA PHE A 122 7.33 -0.54 2.86
C PHE A 122 7.96 -0.74 4.22
N ILE A 123 7.13 -0.94 5.25
CA ILE A 123 7.56 -1.51 6.53
C ILE A 123 7.66 -3.02 6.36
N HIS A 124 8.79 -3.60 6.74
CA HIS A 124 9.03 -5.02 6.62
C HIS A 124 8.12 -5.80 7.60
N PRO A 125 7.54 -6.95 7.22
CA PRO A 125 6.64 -7.71 8.09
C PRO A 125 7.25 -8.17 9.42
N LYS A 126 8.57 -8.31 9.46
CA LYS A 126 9.34 -8.75 10.63
C LYS A 126 10.39 -7.71 10.99
N GLY A 127 10.60 -7.43 12.28
CA GLY A 127 11.77 -6.68 12.75
C GLY A 127 13.09 -7.43 12.57
N ASN A 128 14.18 -6.87 13.09
CA ASN A 128 15.50 -7.51 13.26
C ASN A 128 16.26 -6.87 14.43
N ASP A 129 17.49 -7.33 14.70
CA ASP A 129 18.28 -6.86 15.84
C ASP A 129 18.56 -5.34 15.84
N ALA A 130 18.74 -4.74 14.65
CA ALA A 130 19.01 -3.31 14.51
C ALA A 130 17.72 -2.46 14.54
N PHE A 131 16.63 -3.02 14.02
CA PHE A 131 15.33 -2.38 13.85
C PHE A 131 14.25 -3.36 14.35
N PRO A 132 14.00 -3.40 15.67
CA PRO A 132 13.18 -4.43 16.28
C PRO A 132 11.69 -4.35 15.90
N GLN A 133 11.21 -3.20 15.43
CA GLN A 133 9.80 -3.01 15.08
C GLN A 133 9.55 -3.38 13.62
N GLY A 134 8.58 -4.26 13.36
CA GLY A 134 8.10 -4.59 12.01
C GLY A 134 6.59 -4.41 11.90
N GLY A 135 6.00 -4.94 10.83
CA GLY A 135 4.55 -4.98 10.66
C GLY A 135 3.84 -6.17 11.31
N GLU A 136 4.50 -6.88 12.24
CA GLU A 136 3.94 -8.04 12.97
C GLU A 136 3.30 -9.11 12.05
N GLY A 137 3.97 -9.41 10.94
CA GLY A 137 3.51 -10.36 9.91
C GLY A 137 2.77 -9.71 8.74
N VAL A 138 2.44 -8.42 8.82
CA VAL A 138 1.79 -7.65 7.75
C VAL A 138 2.83 -6.83 6.98
N LEU A 139 2.81 -6.89 5.66
CA LEU A 139 3.53 -5.94 4.83
C LEU A 139 2.69 -4.65 4.78
N ILE A 140 3.28 -3.51 5.15
CA ILE A 140 2.57 -2.23 5.21
C ILE A 140 3.27 -1.27 4.26
N GLU A 141 2.53 -0.71 3.32
CA GLU A 141 3.00 0.33 2.43
C GLU A 141 2.64 1.71 2.98
N LEU A 142 3.60 2.62 2.98
CA LEU A 142 3.39 4.03 3.29
C LEU A 142 3.47 4.80 1.99
N VAL A 143 2.41 5.54 1.67
CA VAL A 143 2.24 6.24 0.41
C VAL A 143 2.14 7.75 0.66
N GLN A 144 2.95 8.53 -0.03
CA GLN A 144 2.90 9.98 0.04
C GLN A 144 1.56 10.48 -0.51
N ALA A 145 0.73 11.05 0.35
CA ALA A 145 -0.54 11.64 -0.02
C ALA A 145 -0.32 12.92 -0.84
N PRO A 146 -0.98 13.08 -1.99
CA PRO A 146 -0.97 14.35 -2.71
C PRO A 146 -1.83 15.40 -1.96
N PRO A 147 -1.65 16.70 -2.24
CA PRO A 147 -2.30 17.77 -1.49
C PRO A 147 -3.84 17.68 -1.41
N GLU A 148 -4.50 17.19 -2.45
CA GLU A 148 -5.95 16.99 -2.48
C GLU A 148 -6.45 15.89 -1.53
N VAL A 149 -5.66 14.83 -1.33
CA VAL A 149 -5.97 13.77 -0.36
C VAL A 149 -5.84 14.32 1.06
N VAL A 150 -4.74 15.04 1.34
CA VAL A 150 -4.52 15.70 2.64
C VAL A 150 -5.69 16.63 2.99
N ARG A 151 -6.07 17.52 2.06
CA ARG A 151 -7.19 18.45 2.26
C ARG A 151 -8.52 17.74 2.49
N ALA A 152 -8.79 16.63 1.78
CA ALA A 152 -10.03 15.89 1.93
C ALA A 152 -10.14 15.25 3.33
N PHE A 153 -9.07 14.61 3.82
CA PHE A 153 -9.05 14.04 5.17
C PHE A 153 -9.08 15.09 6.27
N GLU A 154 -8.45 16.25 6.07
CA GLU A 154 -8.55 17.39 7.00
C GLU A 154 -9.98 17.93 7.09
N ALA A 155 -10.66 18.05 5.95
CA ALA A 155 -12.05 18.49 5.92
C ALA A 155 -12.98 17.50 6.65
N LEU A 156 -12.74 16.19 6.53
CA LEU A 156 -13.48 15.16 7.27
C LEU A 156 -13.20 15.22 8.77
N ALA A 157 -11.94 15.36 9.18
CA ALA A 157 -11.55 15.42 10.58
C ALA A 157 -12.10 16.67 11.32
N ALA A 158 -12.40 17.74 10.58
CA ALA A 158 -13.03 18.94 11.11
C ALA A 158 -14.56 18.83 11.28
N GLN A 159 -15.19 17.76 10.78
CA GLN A 159 -16.63 17.56 10.94
C GLN A 159 -16.96 17.10 12.37
N PRO A 160 -18.03 17.63 12.99
CA PRO A 160 -18.51 17.10 14.26
C PRO A 160 -18.93 15.64 14.11
N THR A 161 -18.51 14.79 15.05
CA THR A 161 -18.96 13.39 15.16
C THR A 161 -20.39 13.28 15.66
#